data_AF-Q8AWH5-F1
#
_entry.id   AF-Q8AWH5-F1
#
_cell.length_a   1.000
_cell.length_b   1.000
_cell.length_c   1.000
_cell.angle_alpha   90.00
_cell.angle_beta   90.00
_cell.angle_gamma   90.00
#
_symmetry.space_group_name_H-M   'P 1'
#
loop_
_entity.id
_entity.type
_entity.pdbx_description
1 polymer ?
#
loop_
_entity_poly.entity_id
_entity_poly.type
_entity_poly.pdbx_seq_one_letter_code
_entity_poly.pdbx_strand_id
1 'polypeptide(L)' 'MAGKVVLTYFDGRGKMESIRWLLAAAEVEFEEVFLTTREQFEKLLSDGDLM' A
#
# COMPACT_ATOMS: atom_id res chain seq x y z
N MET A 1 -6.66 5.22 18.46
CA MET A 1 -5.75 4.08 18.32
C MET A 1 -5.08 4.24 16.97
N ALA A 2 -3.77 4.48 16.93
CA ALA A 2 -3.05 4.48 15.66
C ALA A 2 -3.04 3.03 15.17
N GLY A 3 -3.93 2.71 14.23
CA GLY A 3 -3.93 1.39 13.58
C GLY A 3 -2.61 1.22 12.85
N LYS A 4 -2.09 -0.01 12.83
CA LYS A 4 -0.88 -0.36 12.07
C LYS A 4 -1.01 0.14 10.62
N VAL A 5 0.04 0.75 10.09
CA VAL A 5 0.04 1.24 8.70
C VAL A 5 0.07 0.03 7.77
N VAL A 6 -0.86 -0.02 6.81
CA VAL A 6 -0.92 -1.08 5.79
C VAL A 6 -0.82 -0.44 4.41
N LEU A 7 0.22 -0.80 3.66
CA LEU A 7 0.46 -0.33 2.30
C LEU A 7 -0.07 -1.37 1.32
N THR A 8 -1.07 -1.00 0.51
CA THR A 8 -1.58 -1.86 -0.57
C THR A 8 -0.99 -1.40 -1.90
N TYR A 9 -0.18 -2.24 -2.55
CA TYR A 9 0.46 -1.90 -3.83
C TYR A 9 0.84 -3.14 -4.63
N PHE A 10 1.34 -2.96 -5.85
CA PHE A 10 2.00 -4.04 -6.58
C PHE A 10 3.35 -4.38 -5.92
N ASP A 11 3.81 -5.62 -6.09
CA ASP A 11 5.16 -6.03 -5.69
C ASP A 11 6.20 -5.36 -6.62
N GLY A 12 6.54 -4.13 -6.27
CA GLY A 12 7.41 -3.25 -7.04
C GLY A 12 7.57 -1.88 -6.37
N ARG A 13 8.51 -1.08 -6.90
CA ARG A 13 8.83 0.25 -6.35
C ARG A 13 7.69 1.24 -6.60
N GLY A 14 7.46 1.59 -7.87
CA GLY A 14 6.41 2.51 -8.30
C GLY A 14 6.33 3.79 -7.47
N LYS A 15 5.10 4.26 -7.22
CA LYS A 15 4.84 5.43 -6.35
C LYS A 15 4.95 5.10 -4.86
N MET A 16 4.88 3.82 -4.49
CA MET A 16 4.90 3.38 -3.09
C MET A 16 6.30 3.48 -2.46
N GLU A 17 7.35 3.48 -3.27
CA GLU A 17 8.73 3.50 -2.77
C GLU A 17 9.07 4.73 -1.93
N SER A 18 8.61 5.92 -2.32
CA SER A 18 8.82 7.13 -1.52
C SER A 18 8.13 7.06 -0.16
N ILE A 19 6.99 6.37 -0.07
CA ILE A 19 6.24 6.16 1.18
C ILE A 19 7.00 5.17 2.07
N ARG A 20 7.51 4.06 1.52
CA ARG A 20 8.35 3.11 2.26
C ARG A 20 9.57 3.79 2.88
N TRP A 21 10.29 4.61 2.09
CA TRP A 21 11.44 5.38 2.58
C TRP A 21 11.06 6.33 3.72
N LEU A 22 9.94 7.03 3.58
CA LEU A 22 9.46 7.95 4.62
C LEU A 22 9.14 7.22 5.92
N LEU A 23 8.40 6.11 5.85
CA LEU A 23 8.02 5.33 7.02
C LEU A 23 9.25 4.69 7.69
N ALA A 24 10.17 4.15 6.89
CA ALA A 24 11.43 3.60 7.40
C ALA A 24 12.29 4.67 8.08
N ALA A 25 12.40 5.87 7.48
CA ALA A 25 13.15 6.99 8.07
C ALA A 25 12.51 7.52 9.36
N ALA A 26 11.19 7.38 9.51
CA ALA A 26 10.45 7.73 10.71
C ALA A 26 10.37 6.59 11.75
N GLU A 27 11.04 5.45 11.50
CA GLU A 27 10.99 4.24 12.33
C GLU A 27 9.56 3.74 12.62
N VAL A 28 8.65 3.94 11.66
CA VAL A 28 7.27 3.49 11.74
C VAL A 28 7.14 2.09 11.15
N GLU A 29 6.71 1.12 11.95
CA GLU A 29 6.39 -0.22 11.45
C GLU A 29 5.13 -0.20 10.56
N PHE A 30 5.23 -0.88 9.42
CA PHE A 30 4.12 -1.04 8.47
C PHE A 30 4.07 -2.46 7.91
N GLU A 31 2.91 -2.85 7.41
CA GLU A 31 2.69 -4.07 6.63
C GLU A 31 2.45 -3.75 5.17
N GLU A 32 2.70 -4.72 4.30
CA GLU A 32 2.44 -4.62 2.87
C GLU A 32 1.47 -5.71 2.42
N VAL A 33 0.48 -5.32 1.61
CA VAL A 33 -0.43 -6.21 0.92
C VAL A 33 -0.19 -6.06 -0.57
N PHE A 34 0.30 -7.12 -1.20
CA PHE A 34 0.59 -7.10 -2.63
C PHE A 34 -0.63 -7.44 -3.48
N LEU A 35 -0.91 -6.59 -4.46
CA LEU A 35 -1.84 -6.87 -5.54
C LEU A 35 -1.18 -7.81 -6.54
N THR A 36 -1.64 -9.06 -6.57
CA THR A 36 -1.09 -10.12 -7.43
C THR A 36 -2.01 -10.48 -8.59
N THR A 37 -3.27 -10.06 -8.53
CA THR A 37 -4.29 -10.35 -9.55
C THR A 37 -4.98 -9.08 -10.02
N ARG A 38 -5.52 -9.13 -11.23
CA ARG A 38 -6.25 -8.00 -11.82
C ARG A 38 -7.55 -7.73 -11.06
N GLU A 39 -8.21 -8.78 -10.61
CA GLU A 39 -9.49 -8.73 -9.90
C GLU A 39 -9.37 -7.95 -8.57
N GLN A 40 -8.24 -8.10 -7.85
CA GLN A 40 -7.97 -7.31 -6.64
C GLN A 40 -7.87 -5.81 -6.95
N PHE A 41 -7.23 -5.46 -8.07
CA PHE A 41 -7.12 -4.07 -8.49
C PHE A 41 -8.47 -3.49 -8.94
N GLU A 42 -9.25 -4.27 -9.70
CA GLU A 42 -10.59 -3.86 -10.13
C GLU A 42 -11.54 -3.67 -8.95
N LYS A 43 -11.42 -4.50 -7.90
CA LYS A 43 -12.18 -4.33 -6.66
C LYS A 43 -11.88 -2.99 -5.98
N LEU A 44 -10.60 -2.61 -5.87
CA LEU A 44 -10.23 -1.32 -5.28
C LEU A 44 -10.77 -0.13 -6.08
N LEU A 45 -10.87 -0.27 -7.40
CA LEU A 45 -11.52 0.74 -8.25
C LEU A 45 -13.03 0.79 -8.02
N SER A 46 -13.70 -0.36 -7.93
CA SER A 46 -15.16 -0.42 -7.71
C SER A 46 -15.56 0.08 -6.33
N ASP A 47 -14.75 -0.20 -5.33
CA ASP A 47 -14.98 0.19 -3.93
C ASP A 47 -14.69 1.69 -3.72
N GLY A 48 -14.03 2.35 -4.70
CA GLY A 48 -13.67 3.75 -4.64
C GLY A 48 -12.45 4.05 -3.76
N ASP A 49 -11.70 3.02 -3.40
CA ASP A 49 -10.48 3.11 -2.58
C ASP A 49 -9.30 3.72 -3.35
N LEU A 50 -9.36 3.67 -4.69
CA LEU A 50 -8.41 4.30 -5.60
C LEU A 50 -9.01 5.61 -6.15
N MET A 51 -8.96 6.68 -5.35
CA MET A 51 -9.25 8.05 -5.80
C MET A 51 -8.05 8.72 -6.45
#